data_AF-A0A0W8F2K0-F1
#
_entry.id   AF-A0A0W8F2K0-F1
#
_cell.length_a   1.000
_cell.length_b   1.000
_cell.length_c   1.000
_cell.angle_alpha   90.00
_cell.angle_beta   90.00
_cell.angle_gamma   90.00
#
_symmetry.space_group_name_H-M   'P 1'
#
loop_
_entity.id
_entity.type
_entity.pdbx_description
1 polymer ?
#
loop_
_entity_poly.entity_id
_entity_poly.type
_entity_poly.pdbx_seq_one_letter_code
_entity_poly.pdbx_strand_id
1 'polypeptide(L)'
;MDIGIIRMSSKGQIVIPSHMRQGLSEGEQLLLIREGGRFILKPLDELEPAVKEDILFAEQTERAFLECEKGRFTRKKGADFIDDLKSW
;
A
#
# COMPACT_ATOMS: atom_id res chain seq x y z
N MET A 1 10.20 -20.55 15.29
CA MET A 1 9.81 -19.26 15.90
C MET A 1 11.07 -18.44 15.98
N ASP A 2 11.22 -17.46 15.10
CA ASP A 2 12.41 -16.61 15.03
C ASP A 2 12.14 -15.29 15.75
N ILE A 3 13.05 -14.88 16.64
CA ILE A 3 12.93 -13.67 17.44
C ILE A 3 14.19 -12.83 17.23
N GLY A 4 14.00 -11.62 16.71
CA GLY A 4 15.08 -10.65 16.52
C GLY A 4 14.84 -9.39 17.35
N ILE A 5 15.89 -8.87 17.98
CA ILE A 5 15.86 -7.54 18.60
C ILE A 5 16.42 -6.55 17.59
N ILE A 6 15.64 -5.51 17.27
CA ILE A 6 16.02 -4.46 16.35
C ILE A 6 15.95 -3.11 17.03
N ARG A 7 16.58 -2.10 16.41
CA ARG A 7 16.47 -0.70 16.81
C ARG A 7 15.90 0.08 15.64
N MET A 8 15.17 1.15 15.94
CA MET A 8 14.68 2.08 14.93
C MET A 8 15.88 2.70 14.20
N SER A 9 15.85 2.71 12.86
CA SER A 9 16.88 3.40 12.10
C SER A 9 16.79 4.92 12.30
N SER A 10 17.86 5.64 11.99
CA SER A 10 17.90 7.12 12.08
C SER A 10 16.84 7.83 11.24
N LYS A 11 16.26 7.15 10.24
CA LYS A 11 15.18 7.65 9.39
C LYS A 11 13.79 7.14 9.79
N GLY A 12 13.67 6.54 10.98
CA GLY A 12 12.41 5.95 11.43
C GLY A 12 12.03 4.65 10.71
N GLN A 13 13.01 3.96 10.10
CA GLN A 13 12.74 2.71 9.38
C GLN A 13 12.85 1.52 10.34
N ILE A 14 11.91 0.58 10.19
CA ILE A 14 11.97 -0.75 10.82
C ILE A 14 12.76 -1.65 9.88
N VAL A 15 13.86 -2.23 10.37
CA VAL A 15 14.72 -3.10 9.56
C VAL A 15 14.50 -4.55 9.97
N ILE A 16 14.09 -5.40 9.02
CA ILE A 16 14.03 -6.85 9.22
C ILE A 16 15.46 -7.40 9.16
N PRO A 17 15.96 -8.13 10.18
CA PRO A 17 17.29 -8.73 10.17
C PRO A 17 17.46 -9.70 9.00
N SER A 18 18.67 -9.81 8.44
CA SER A 18 18.95 -10.63 7.26
C SER A 18 18.50 -12.09 7.39
N HIS A 19 18.74 -12.71 8.55
CA HIS A 19 18.34 -14.10 8.84
C HIS A 19 16.82 -14.30 8.90
N MET A 20 16.04 -13.23 9.09
CA MET A 20 14.56 -13.27 9.10
C MET A 20 13.94 -12.86 7.76
N ARG A 21 14.75 -12.55 6.74
CA ARG A 21 14.26 -12.19 5.39
C ARG A 21 14.04 -13.41 4.49
N GLN A 22 14.32 -14.62 4.98
CA GLN A 22 14.15 -15.82 4.19
C GLN A 22 12.67 -15.97 3.80
N GLY A 23 12.40 -16.08 2.50
CA GLY A 23 11.04 -16.12 1.94
C GLY A 23 10.46 -14.76 1.53
N LEU A 24 11.15 -13.64 1.79
CA LEU A 24 10.79 -12.32 1.26
C LEU A 24 11.61 -12.02 -0.01
N SER A 25 10.93 -11.65 -1.09
CA SER A 25 11.56 -11.29 -2.35
C SER A 25 11.81 -9.77 -2.44
N GLU A 26 12.85 -9.37 -3.16
CA GLU A 26 13.09 -7.96 -3.43
C GLU A 26 11.96 -7.39 -4.30
N GLY A 27 11.44 -6.21 -3.93
CA GLY A 27 10.34 -5.55 -4.63
C GLY A 27 8.94 -6.08 -4.27
N GLU A 28 8.85 -7.09 -3.40
CA GLU A 28 7.58 -7.65 -2.96
C GLU A 28 6.73 -6.62 -2.19
N GLN A 29 5.43 -6.55 -2.50
CA GLN A 29 4.49 -5.71 -1.79
C GLN A 29 3.96 -6.45 -0.55
N LEU A 30 4.02 -5.78 0.60
CA LEU A 30 3.53 -6.31 1.87
C LEU A 30 2.36 -5.48 2.37
N LEU A 31 1.30 -6.16 2.80
CA LEU A 31 0.24 -5.55 3.58
C LEU A 31 0.75 -5.31 5.01
N LEU A 32 0.75 -4.04 5.44
CA LEU A 32 1.06 -3.65 6.80
C LEU A 32 -0.22 -3.34 7.57
N ILE A 33 -0.52 -4.15 8.58
CA ILE A 33 -1.65 -3.94 9.49
C ILE A 33 -1.10 -3.52 10.85
N ARG A 34 -1.68 -2.47 11.43
CA ARG A 34 -1.38 -2.05 12.80
C ARG A 34 -2.59 -2.34 13.68
N GLU A 35 -2.41 -3.24 14.64
CA GLU A 35 -3.43 -3.58 15.63
C GLU A 35 -2.89 -3.28 17.03
N GLY A 36 -3.36 -2.17 17.61
CA GLY A 36 -2.84 -1.64 18.87
C GLY A 36 -1.33 -1.37 18.81
N GLY A 37 -0.57 -2.14 19.58
CA GLY A 37 0.90 -2.07 19.66
C GLY A 37 1.64 -3.05 18.74
N ARG A 38 0.93 -3.82 17.91
CA ARG A 38 1.53 -4.83 17.02
C ARG A 38 1.48 -4.38 15.57
N PHE A 39 2.53 -4.71 14.85
CA PHE A 39 2.59 -4.63 13.39
C PHE A 39 2.55 -6.05 12.83
N ILE A 40 1.64 -6.29 11.90
CA ILE A 40 1.51 -7.55 11.18
C ILE A 40 1.83 -7.26 9.72
N LEU A 41 2.78 -8.02 9.18
CA LEU A 41 3.21 -7.95 7.78
C LEU A 41 2.76 -9.24 7.09
N LYS A 42 2.15 -9.12 5.91
CA LYS A 42 1.79 -10.26 5.07
C LYS A 42 2.15 -9.98 3.61
N PRO A 43 2.73 -10.95 2.88
CA PRO A 43 2.79 -10.91 1.42
C PRO A 43 1.42 -10.60 0.82
N LEU A 44 1.37 -9.63 -0.08
CA LEU A 44 0.11 -9.32 -0.75
C LEU A 44 -0.30 -10.43 -1.72
N ASP A 45 0.67 -11.17 -2.25
CA ASP A 45 0.47 -12.28 -3.21
C ASP A 45 -0.07 -13.55 -2.55
N GLU A 46 -0.01 -13.66 -1.22
CA GLU A 46 -0.64 -14.76 -0.47
C GLU A 46 -2.15 -14.53 -0.23
N LEU A 47 -2.67 -13.35 -0.56
CA LEU A 47 -4.08 -13.04 -0.43
C LEU A 47 -4.88 -13.61 -1.59
N GLU A 48 -6.14 -13.99 -1.32
CA GLU A 48 -7.09 -14.31 -2.37
C GLU A 48 -7.20 -13.14 -3.37
N PRO A 49 -7.19 -13.39 -4.69
CA PRO A 49 -7.13 -12.35 -5.71
C PRO A 49 -8.16 -11.23 -5.54
N ALA A 50 -9.41 -11.58 -5.23
CA ALA A 50 -10.48 -10.61 -4.99
C ALA A 50 -10.20 -9.71 -3.78
N VAL A 51 -9.66 -10.27 -2.69
CA VAL A 51 -9.32 -9.50 -1.49
C VAL A 51 -8.14 -8.57 -1.76
N LYS A 52 -7.16 -9.03 -2.53
CA LYS A 52 -6.03 -8.21 -2.97
C LYS A 52 -6.50 -7.02 -3.80
N GLU A 53 -7.38 -7.24 -4.78
CA GLU A 53 -7.94 -6.19 -5.63
C GLU A 53 -8.73 -5.16 -4.82
N ASP A 54 -9.60 -5.60 -3.91
CA ASP A 54 -10.39 -4.72 -3.06
C ASP A 54 -9.52 -3.81 -2.18
N ILE A 55 -8.46 -4.37 -1.58
CA ILE A 55 -7.52 -3.60 -0.75
C ILE A 55 -6.79 -2.55 -1.59
N LEU A 56 -6.28 -2.93 -2.76
CA LEU A 56 -5.57 -2.01 -3.67
C LEU A 56 -6.50 -0.91 -4.17
N PHE A 57 -7.74 -1.25 -4.52
CA PHE A 57 -8.75 -0.30 -4.94
C PHE A 57 -9.08 0.70 -3.81
N ALA A 58 -9.30 0.20 -2.59
CA ALA A 58 -9.57 1.05 -1.43
C ALA A 58 -8.40 2.02 -1.14
N GLU A 59 -7.16 1.54 -1.18
CA GLU A 59 -5.96 2.36 -0.97
C GLU A 59 -5.81 3.46 -2.03
N GLN A 60 -5.99 3.11 -3.31
CA GLN A 60 -5.92 4.08 -4.41
C GLN A 60 -7.04 5.11 -4.34
N THR A 61 -8.26 4.68 -3.99
CA THR A 61 -9.43 5.55 -3.88
C THR A 61 -9.26 6.54 -2.73
N GLU A 62 -8.84 6.07 -1.55
CA GLU A 62 -8.56 6.92 -0.40
C GLU A 62 -7.49 7.96 -0.74
N ARG A 63 -6.41 7.54 -1.41
CA ARG A 63 -5.35 8.46 -1.83
C ARG A 63 -5.85 9.53 -2.78
N ALA A 64 -6.62 9.14 -3.80
CA ALA A 64 -7.21 10.09 -4.74
C ALA A 64 -8.19 11.04 -4.04
N PHE A 65 -9.01 10.52 -3.11
CA PHE A 65 -9.94 11.30 -2.30
C PHE A 65 -9.21 12.35 -1.46
N LEU A 66 -8.15 11.97 -0.73
CA LEU A 66 -7.35 12.88 0.08
C LEU A 66 -6.63 13.95 -0.76
N GLU A 67 -6.16 13.62 -1.97
CA GLU A 67 -5.58 14.63 -2.85
C GLU A 67 -6.65 15.61 -3.37
N CYS A 68 -7.86 15.14 -3.66
CA CYS A 68 -9.01 15.99 -3.97
C CYS A 68 -9.36 16.93 -2.80
N GLU A 69 -9.42 16.42 -1.56
CA GLU A 69 -9.66 17.24 -0.36
C GLU A 69 -8.59 18.33 -0.16
N LYS A 70 -7.33 18.01 -0.46
CA LYS A 70 -6.21 18.97 -0.46
C LYS A 70 -6.24 19.95 -1.64
N GLY A 71 -7.25 19.88 -2.51
CA GLY A 71 -7.38 20.72 -3.70
C GLY A 71 -6.46 20.36 -4.86
N ARG A 72 -5.79 19.20 -4.80
CA ARG A 72 -4.87 18.70 -5.84
C ARG A 72 -5.64 17.85 -6.84
N PHE A 73 -6.48 18.50 -7.62
CA PHE A 73 -7.24 17.87 -8.69
C PHE A 73 -7.14 18.67 -9.98
N THR A 74 -7.27 17.99 -11.11
CA THR A 74 -7.36 18.63 -12.41
C THR A 74 -8.83 18.94 -12.71
N ARG A 75 -9.07 20.05 -13.42
CA ARG A 75 -10.40 20.41 -13.91
C ARG A 75 -10.40 20.29 -15.43
N LYS A 76 -11.47 19.71 -15.97
CA LYS A 76 -11.76 19.65 -17.41
C LYS A 76 -13.20 20.08 -17.66
N LYS A 77 -13.53 20.45 -18.89
CA LYS A 77 -14.94 20.66 -19.27
C LYS A 77 -15.65 19.31 -19.34
N GLY A 78 -16.96 19.31 -19.11
CA GLY A 78 -17.75 18.08 -19.13
C GLY A 78 -17.65 17.31 -20.45
N ALA A 79 -17.62 18.00 -21.60
CA ALA A 79 -17.45 17.37 -22.90
C ALA A 79 -16.10 16.63 -23.01
N ASP A 80 -15.00 17.29 -22.62
CA ASP A 80 -13.65 16.71 -22.64
C ASP A 80 -13.55 15.48 -21.73
N PHE A 81 -14.22 15.51 -20.57
CA PHE A 81 -14.29 14.37 -19.65
C PHE A 81 -15.05 13.18 -20.25
N ILE A 82 -16.18 13.44 -20.91
CA ILE A 82 -16.96 12.38 -21.58
C ILE A 82 -16.16 11.76 -22.73
N ASP A 83 -15.35 12.54 -23.44
CA ASP A 83 -14.50 12.00 -24.51
C ASP A 83 -13.34 11.15 -23.97
N ASP A 84 -12.72 11.54 -22.85
CA ASP A 84 -11.73 10.69 -22.16
C ASP A 84 -12.33 9.33 -21.77
N LEU A 85 -13.55 9.31 -21.22
CA LEU A 85 -14.22 8.07 -20.79
C LEU A 85 -14.50 7.09 -21.95
N LYS A 86 -14.63 7.56 -23.18
CA LYS A 86 -14.80 6.69 -24.36
C LYS A 86 -13.51 6.00 -24.80
N SER A 87 -12.37 6.45 -24.29
CA SER A 87 -11.04 5.93 -24.64
C SER A 87 -10.48 4.91 -23.64
N TRP A 88 -11.22 4.65 -22.56
CA TRP A 88 -10.90 3.64 -21.54
C TRP A 88 -11.46 2.26 -21.87
#